data_AF-A0AAE1DTH6-F1
#
_entry.id   AF-A0AAE1DTH6-F1
#
_cell.length_a   1.000
_cell.length_b   1.000
_cell.length_c   1.000
_cell.angle_alpha   90.00
_cell.angle_beta   90.00
_cell.angle_gamma   90.00
#
_symmetry.space_group_name_H-M   'P 1'
#
loop_
_entity.id
_entity.type
_entity.pdbx_description
1 polymer ?
#
loop_
_entity_poly.entity_id
_entity_poly.type
_entity_poly.pdbx_seq_one_letter_code
_entity_poly.pdbx_strand_id
1 'polypeptide(L)'
;SGTNCLENLVISNGNKFSADAWDQTCSCMLDIFNSTIPHKLLTWQPDNQNETTSPVKQEGTPHTDVHDESFSELGNNTSPTHPAAPISSGATGRIGRADSVTSVQSAISQEPDSHHTSHGGQRPQGIIRKSASDTQLFQGLLIRCVVQLELIQTIDNIVFFPATSRREDAENLAVAQGTDADTLSESSYPGDHNSTTSGVGGNSGVEDQGMYQHLTCGQLLMFVDCLMQSHRFAKSFNSNHEQRNLLWKAGFKGKAKPNLLKQETQSLACLFRILFRLYDDPARKDSWPEVEQKLLGVCQEALEYFLSLQSESHREAWASLLLLLLIRVIRMSDQRFKVHASAYYHLLCEAIVFPLKPEIVSTLRKFFLRLGPVFSIIQPKASPSPQT
;
A
#
# COMPACT_ATOMS: atom_id res chain seq x y z
N SER A 1 -17.54 -5.91 1.26
CA SER A 1 -16.54 -6.83 1.84
C SER A 1 -16.68 -6.83 3.35
N GLY A 2 -16.25 -7.89 4.04
CA GLY A 2 -16.28 -7.97 5.50
C GLY A 2 -15.40 -6.92 6.19
N THR A 3 -14.28 -6.56 5.56
CA THR A 3 -13.38 -5.45 5.96
C THR A 3 -14.12 -4.12 6.02
N ASN A 4 -14.90 -3.78 4.99
CA ASN A 4 -15.72 -2.56 4.94
C ASN A 4 -16.83 -2.56 6.03
N CYS A 5 -17.42 -3.72 6.33
CA CYS A 5 -18.38 -3.81 7.44
C CYS A 5 -17.70 -3.52 8.79
N LEU A 6 -16.51 -4.07 9.03
CA LEU A 6 -15.71 -3.81 10.22
C LEU A 6 -15.30 -2.32 10.31
N GLU A 7 -14.82 -1.75 9.20
CA GLU A 7 -14.46 -0.34 9.11
C GLU A 7 -15.62 0.57 9.51
N ASN A 8 -16.80 0.39 8.90
CA ASN A 8 -17.98 1.20 9.23
C ASN A 8 -18.43 1.02 10.68
N LEU A 9 -18.36 -0.21 11.21
CA LEU A 9 -18.72 -0.49 12.60
C LEU A 9 -17.82 0.30 13.55
N VAL A 10 -16.51 0.24 13.34
CA VAL A 10 -15.51 0.91 14.17
C VAL A 10 -15.60 2.43 14.02
N ILE A 11 -15.72 2.95 12.79
CA ILE A 11 -15.87 4.40 12.57
C ILE A 11 -17.16 4.94 13.21
N SER A 12 -18.26 4.19 13.17
CA SER A 12 -19.55 4.68 13.69
C SER A 12 -19.68 4.54 15.22
N ASN A 13 -18.89 3.68 15.86
CA ASN A 13 -19.08 3.33 17.28
C ASN A 13 -17.80 3.34 18.12
N GLY A 14 -16.63 3.54 17.54
CA GLY A 14 -15.35 3.42 18.23
C GLY A 14 -15.20 4.40 19.40
N ASN A 15 -15.86 5.56 19.35
CA ASN A 15 -15.92 6.49 20.47
C ASN A 15 -16.68 5.96 21.71
N LYS A 16 -17.48 4.90 21.55
CA LYS A 16 -18.24 4.22 22.63
C LYS A 16 -17.55 2.96 23.13
N PHE A 17 -16.43 2.55 22.52
CA PHE A 17 -15.72 1.34 22.92
C PHE A 17 -15.00 1.56 24.24
N SER A 18 -15.04 0.56 25.12
CA SER A 18 -14.15 0.49 26.28
C SER A 18 -12.71 0.19 25.83
N ALA A 19 -11.74 0.33 26.74
CA ALA A 19 -10.36 -0.07 26.49
C ALA A 19 -10.27 -1.54 26.04
N ASP A 20 -10.94 -2.45 26.76
CA ASP A 20 -10.99 -3.88 26.41
C ASP A 20 -11.61 -4.14 25.03
N ALA A 21 -12.65 -3.38 24.66
CA ALA A 21 -13.28 -3.51 23.34
C ALA A 21 -12.33 -3.05 22.22
N TRP A 22 -11.53 -2.01 22.45
CA TRP A 22 -10.48 -1.59 21.53
C TRP A 22 -9.38 -2.65 21.41
N ASP A 23 -8.91 -3.22 22.52
CA ASP A 23 -7.91 -4.29 22.51
C ASP A 23 -8.38 -5.51 21.72
N GLN A 24 -9.61 -5.95 21.92
CA GLN A 24 -10.22 -7.05 21.16
C GLN A 24 -10.37 -6.70 19.67
N THR A 25 -10.75 -5.47 19.36
CA THR A 25 -10.91 -5.01 17.97
C THR A 25 -9.57 -4.99 17.24
N CYS A 26 -8.53 -4.41 17.84
CA CYS A 26 -7.17 -4.41 17.30
C CYS A 26 -6.61 -5.83 17.14
N SER A 27 -6.81 -6.69 18.15
CA SER A 27 -6.37 -8.10 18.10
C SER A 27 -7.07 -8.88 16.98
N CYS A 28 -8.38 -8.69 16.81
CA CYS A 28 -9.13 -9.30 15.72
C CYS A 28 -8.62 -8.86 14.35
N MET A 29 -8.35 -7.57 14.15
CA MET A 29 -7.74 -7.08 12.90
C MET A 29 -6.37 -7.70 12.67
N LEU A 30 -5.55 -7.82 13.71
CA LEU A 30 -4.23 -8.44 13.66
C LEU A 30 -4.32 -9.93 13.27
N ASP A 31 -5.27 -10.68 13.82
CA ASP A 31 -5.46 -12.10 13.50
C ASP A 31 -5.90 -12.31 12.04
N ILE A 32 -6.83 -11.48 11.56
CA ILE A 32 -7.24 -11.50 10.15
C ILE A 32 -6.04 -11.12 9.27
N PHE A 33 -5.26 -10.12 9.68
CA PHE A 33 -4.06 -9.70 8.97
C PHE A 33 -3.04 -10.85 8.86
N ASN A 34 -2.66 -11.46 9.97
CA ASN A 34 -1.66 -12.53 10.01
C ASN A 34 -2.11 -13.78 9.24
N SER A 35 -3.39 -14.16 9.34
CA SER A 35 -3.92 -15.34 8.65
C SER A 35 -4.08 -15.16 7.13
N THR A 36 -4.04 -13.93 6.63
CA THR A 36 -4.27 -13.61 5.21
C THR A 36 -3.01 -13.26 4.44
N ILE A 37 -1.81 -13.33 5.04
CA ILE A 37 -0.55 -13.15 4.31
C ILE A 37 -0.38 -14.29 3.28
N PRO A 38 -0.21 -13.99 1.98
CA PRO A 38 -0.20 -14.99 0.92
C PRO A 38 1.19 -15.63 0.74
N HIS A 39 1.75 -16.23 1.80
CA HIS A 39 3.13 -16.75 1.84
C HIS A 39 3.54 -17.64 0.66
N LYS A 40 2.60 -18.44 0.12
CA LYS A 40 2.87 -19.31 -1.04
C LYS A 40 3.24 -18.54 -2.31
N LEU A 41 2.99 -17.24 -2.41
CA LEU A 41 3.50 -16.44 -3.54
C LEU A 41 5.03 -16.43 -3.61
N LEU A 42 5.73 -16.51 -2.47
CA LEU A 42 7.19 -16.49 -2.42
C LEU A 42 7.81 -17.87 -2.67
N THR A 43 7.04 -18.95 -2.51
CA THR A 43 7.58 -20.32 -2.47
C THR A 43 6.91 -21.27 -3.45
N TRP A 44 5.88 -20.85 -4.18
CA TRP A 44 5.19 -21.73 -5.12
C TRP A 44 6.16 -22.20 -6.21
N GLN A 45 6.11 -23.48 -6.50
CA GLN A 45 6.87 -24.14 -7.57
C GLN A 45 5.91 -25.03 -8.34
N PRO A 46 6.13 -25.24 -9.65
CA PRO A 46 5.38 -26.24 -10.39
C PRO A 46 5.68 -27.64 -9.84
N ASP A 47 4.70 -28.53 -9.87
CA ASP A 47 4.93 -29.94 -9.53
C ASP A 47 6.00 -30.52 -10.46
N ASN A 48 7.14 -30.94 -9.89
CA ASN A 48 8.19 -31.62 -10.64
C ASN A 48 7.65 -32.98 -11.11
N GLN A 49 7.27 -33.11 -12.38
CA GLN A 49 7.01 -34.41 -13.01
C GLN A 49 8.30 -35.22 -13.27
N ASN A 50 9.27 -35.18 -12.34
CA ASN A 50 10.51 -35.95 -12.38
C ASN A 50 10.78 -36.66 -11.03
N GLU A 51 9.73 -37.14 -10.36
CA GLU A 51 9.90 -38.33 -9.51
C GLU A 51 10.09 -39.54 -10.43
N THR A 52 11.37 -39.82 -10.67
CA THR A 52 11.94 -41.10 -11.10
C THR A 52 10.99 -42.29 -10.92
N THR A 53 10.39 -42.74 -12.02
CA THR A 53 9.98 -44.14 -12.15
C THR A 53 11.22 -44.99 -11.97
N SER A 54 11.32 -45.65 -10.81
CA SER A 54 12.25 -46.75 -10.62
C SER A 54 11.86 -47.86 -11.61
N PRO A 55 12.79 -48.40 -12.42
CA PRO A 55 12.47 -49.48 -13.34
C PRO A 55 12.40 -50.80 -12.55
N VAL A 56 11.19 -51.18 -12.12
CA VAL A 56 10.95 -52.57 -11.71
C VAL A 56 10.80 -53.39 -12.98
N LYS A 57 11.85 -54.19 -13.26
CA LYS A 57 11.79 -55.32 -14.19
C LYS A 57 10.74 -56.31 -13.70
N GLN A 58 9.79 -56.70 -14.55
CA GLN A 58 9.25 -58.06 -14.54
C GLN A 58 8.72 -58.45 -15.92
N GLU A 59 9.30 -59.52 -16.46
CA GLU A 59 8.93 -60.25 -17.67
C GLU A 59 7.66 -61.08 -17.47
N GLY A 60 6.92 -61.37 -18.55
CA GLY A 60 6.11 -62.61 -18.64
C GLY A 60 4.67 -62.54 -19.20
N THR A 61 4.51 -62.21 -20.50
CA THR A 61 3.66 -62.86 -21.56
C THR A 61 2.18 -63.28 -21.29
N PRO A 62 1.40 -63.79 -22.29
CA PRO A 62 0.37 -63.01 -23.01
C PRO A 62 -1.05 -63.64 -23.01
N HIS A 63 -2.12 -62.87 -23.22
CA HIS A 63 -3.40 -63.44 -23.68
C HIS A 63 -4.24 -62.46 -24.51
N THR A 64 -4.98 -63.05 -25.44
CA THR A 64 -5.65 -62.55 -26.64
C THR A 64 -7.14 -62.17 -26.44
N ASP A 65 -7.70 -61.60 -27.51
CA ASP A 65 -9.13 -61.55 -27.93
C ASP A 65 -9.94 -60.29 -27.57
N VAL A 66 -10.17 -59.34 -28.51
CA VAL A 66 -11.13 -59.20 -29.65
C VAL A 66 -12.59 -58.88 -29.24
N HIS A 67 -13.18 -57.90 -29.95
CA HIS A 67 -14.61 -57.55 -30.14
C HIS A 67 -15.26 -56.61 -29.10
N ASP A 68 -16.15 -55.66 -29.41
CA ASP A 68 -16.67 -55.03 -30.64
C ASP A 68 -17.62 -53.88 -30.22
N GLU A 69 -18.00 -53.07 -31.20
CA GLU A 69 -19.23 -52.27 -31.33
C GLU A 69 -19.35 -50.84 -30.77
N SER A 70 -19.50 -49.97 -31.77
CA SER A 70 -20.10 -48.65 -31.87
C SER A 70 -21.52 -48.50 -31.28
N PHE A 71 -21.85 -47.30 -30.79
CA PHE A 71 -23.09 -46.63 -31.20
C PHE A 71 -22.99 -45.11 -31.07
N SER A 72 -23.34 -44.42 -32.15
CA SER A 72 -23.58 -42.99 -32.30
C SER A 72 -24.99 -42.62 -31.85
N GLU A 73 -25.23 -41.44 -31.29
CA GLU A 73 -26.32 -40.57 -31.77
C GLU A 73 -26.28 -39.14 -31.25
N LEU A 74 -26.69 -38.24 -32.15
CA LEU A 74 -26.86 -36.80 -32.00
C LEU A 74 -28.04 -36.45 -31.08
N GLY A 75 -27.99 -35.26 -30.48
CA GLY A 75 -29.13 -34.63 -29.82
C GLY A 75 -28.93 -33.13 -29.65
N ASN A 76 -29.39 -32.38 -30.66
CA ASN A 76 -29.31 -30.94 -30.81
C ASN A 76 -30.28 -30.17 -29.89
N ASN A 77 -30.09 -28.84 -29.83
CA ASN A 77 -31.05 -27.76 -29.49
C ASN A 77 -31.30 -27.46 -28.00
N THR A 78 -31.56 -26.24 -27.53
CA THR A 78 -31.54 -24.84 -28.04
C THR A 78 -31.77 -23.95 -26.82
N SER A 79 -31.18 -22.76 -26.79
CA SER A 79 -31.52 -21.67 -25.85
C SER A 79 -32.97 -21.19 -26.02
N PRO A 80 -33.48 -20.40 -25.05
CA PRO A 80 -34.20 -19.19 -25.42
C PRO A 80 -33.67 -17.93 -24.71
N THR A 81 -33.44 -16.91 -25.51
CA THR A 81 -33.29 -15.49 -25.19
C THR A 81 -34.65 -14.84 -24.90
N HIS A 82 -34.71 -13.90 -23.95
CA HIS A 82 -35.71 -12.82 -23.95
C HIS A 82 -35.14 -11.50 -23.36
N PRO A 83 -35.68 -10.33 -23.75
CA PRO A 83 -34.95 -9.06 -23.83
C PRO A 83 -35.35 -7.98 -22.80
N ALA A 84 -34.66 -6.83 -22.90
CA ALA A 84 -34.63 -5.66 -22.03
C ALA A 84 -35.89 -4.76 -22.00
N ALA A 85 -36.03 -3.96 -20.94
CA ALA A 85 -36.42 -2.52 -20.98
C ALA A 85 -36.33 -1.84 -19.58
N PRO A 86 -36.22 -0.49 -19.50
CA PRO A 86 -35.70 0.26 -18.34
C PRO A 86 -36.77 0.98 -17.52
N ILE A 87 -36.47 1.36 -16.28
CA ILE A 87 -37.30 2.28 -15.47
C ILE A 87 -36.43 3.38 -14.86
N SER A 88 -36.82 4.62 -15.18
CA SER A 88 -36.42 5.89 -14.60
C SER A 88 -37.13 6.13 -13.26
N SER A 89 -36.43 6.76 -12.29
CA SER A 89 -36.88 7.97 -11.56
C SER A 89 -36.31 8.04 -10.13
N GLY A 90 -35.95 9.25 -9.71
CA GLY A 90 -36.01 9.64 -8.30
C GLY A 90 -34.71 10.14 -7.68
N ALA A 91 -34.43 11.44 -7.87
CA ALA A 91 -33.45 12.18 -7.07
C ALA A 91 -33.91 12.25 -5.59
N THR A 92 -33.07 11.75 -4.68
CA THR A 92 -33.05 12.16 -3.26
C THR A 92 -31.60 12.14 -2.77
N GLY A 93 -31.19 13.20 -2.08
CA GLY A 93 -29.81 13.43 -1.66
C GLY A 93 -29.24 12.28 -0.84
N ARG A 94 -28.08 11.77 -1.26
CA ARG A 94 -27.31 10.75 -0.55
C ARG A 94 -25.87 11.22 -0.40
N ILE A 95 -25.44 11.20 0.85
CA ILE A 95 -24.05 11.34 1.31
C ILE A 95 -23.15 10.44 0.45
N GLY A 96 -22.06 11.01 -0.07
CA GLY A 96 -21.13 10.33 -0.96
C GLY A 96 -20.55 9.09 -0.30
N ARG A 97 -20.93 7.91 -0.81
CA ARG A 97 -20.42 6.61 -0.41
C ARG A 97 -19.01 6.48 -0.98
N ALA A 98 -18.00 6.27 -0.13
CA ALA A 98 -16.70 5.85 -0.61
C ALA A 98 -16.84 4.44 -1.21
N ASP A 99 -16.83 4.34 -2.53
CA ASP A 99 -16.93 3.06 -3.22
C ASP A 99 -15.68 2.21 -2.95
N SER A 100 -15.92 1.02 -2.40
CA SER A 100 -14.94 -0.07 -2.28
C SER A 100 -14.66 -0.67 -3.67
N VAL A 101 -13.78 -0.03 -4.45
CA VAL A 101 -13.41 -0.48 -5.82
C VAL A 101 -12.28 -1.51 -5.86
N THR A 102 -11.98 -2.20 -4.77
CA THR A 102 -10.95 -3.26 -4.74
C THR A 102 -11.44 -4.58 -5.35
N SER A 103 -11.37 -4.68 -6.69
CA SER A 103 -11.50 -5.96 -7.41
C SER A 103 -10.21 -6.80 -7.26
N VAL A 104 -10.30 -8.13 -7.43
CA VAL A 104 -9.14 -9.05 -7.55
C VAL A 104 -8.09 -8.52 -8.53
N GLN A 105 -8.53 -7.82 -9.57
CA GLN A 105 -7.65 -7.26 -10.57
C GLN A 105 -6.84 -6.05 -10.06
N SER A 106 -7.35 -5.33 -9.07
CA SER A 106 -6.83 -4.05 -8.57
C SER A 106 -5.84 -4.18 -7.41
N ALA A 107 -5.91 -5.28 -6.64
CA ALA A 107 -5.07 -5.48 -5.46
C ALA A 107 -3.64 -5.91 -5.82
N ILE A 108 -3.48 -6.57 -6.96
CA ILE A 108 -2.17 -6.85 -7.57
C ILE A 108 -2.06 -5.84 -8.71
N SER A 109 -1.02 -5.02 -8.82
CA SER A 109 -0.98 -4.05 -9.95
C SER A 109 -0.47 -4.70 -11.24
N GLN A 110 -0.60 -4.00 -12.36
CA GLN A 110 0.02 -4.38 -13.63
C GLN A 110 1.05 -3.30 -13.96
N GLU A 111 2.24 -3.68 -14.43
CA GLU A 111 3.13 -2.69 -15.03
C GLU A 111 2.64 -2.40 -16.45
N PRO A 112 2.61 -1.13 -16.89
CA PRO A 112 2.43 -0.80 -18.29
C PRO A 112 3.66 -1.28 -19.07
N ASP A 113 3.46 -2.04 -20.14
CA ASP A 113 4.55 -2.52 -20.99
C ASP A 113 5.36 -1.32 -21.54
N SER A 114 6.66 -1.30 -21.26
CA SER A 114 7.62 -0.43 -21.94
C SER A 114 7.64 -0.78 -23.44
N HIS A 115 7.37 0.21 -24.29
CA HIS A 115 7.40 0.18 -25.76
C HIS A 115 8.08 -1.04 -26.40
N HIS A 116 7.30 -2.10 -26.63
CA HIS A 116 7.60 -3.09 -27.66
C HIS A 116 6.47 -3.12 -28.68
N THR A 117 6.87 -2.99 -29.93
CA THR A 117 6.07 -2.91 -31.16
C THR A 117 4.90 -3.88 -31.22
N SER A 118 3.78 -3.37 -31.75
CA SER A 118 2.55 -4.08 -32.12
C SER A 118 2.80 -5.34 -32.98
N HIS A 119 3.06 -6.46 -32.31
CA HIS A 119 2.71 -7.80 -32.80
C HIS A 119 1.89 -8.48 -31.72
N GLY A 120 0.74 -9.04 -32.14
CA GLY A 120 -0.35 -9.49 -31.27
C GLY A 120 0.15 -10.27 -30.06
N GLY A 121 -0.24 -9.80 -28.86
CA GLY A 121 0.09 -10.43 -27.58
C GLY A 121 -0.47 -11.84 -27.47
N GLN A 122 0.24 -12.79 -28.06
CA GLN A 122 0.09 -14.22 -27.82
C GLN A 122 0.32 -14.47 -26.33
N ARG A 123 -0.50 -15.34 -25.75
CA ARG A 123 -0.17 -15.92 -24.44
C ARG A 123 1.28 -16.42 -24.52
N PRO A 124 2.14 -16.23 -23.50
CA PRO A 124 3.27 -17.12 -23.36
C PRO A 124 2.66 -18.52 -23.38
N GLN A 125 3.00 -19.35 -24.36
CA GLN A 125 2.65 -20.76 -24.31
C GLN A 125 3.34 -21.30 -23.05
N GLY A 126 2.58 -21.40 -21.97
CA GLY A 126 3.10 -21.79 -20.66
C GLY A 126 3.60 -23.22 -20.76
N ILE A 127 4.93 -23.38 -20.76
CA ILE A 127 5.63 -24.66 -20.63
C ILE A 127 5.24 -25.36 -19.31
N ILE A 128 4.76 -24.58 -18.33
CA ILE A 128 4.32 -25.05 -17.02
C ILE A 128 2.83 -25.42 -17.08
N ARG A 129 2.54 -26.72 -17.00
CA ARG A 129 1.17 -27.22 -16.87
C ARG A 129 0.64 -26.92 -15.48
N LYS A 130 -0.47 -26.20 -15.42
CA LYS A 130 -1.18 -25.87 -14.18
C LYS A 130 -2.09 -27.03 -13.77
N SER A 131 -1.97 -27.50 -12.54
CA SER A 131 -2.87 -28.51 -11.98
C SER A 131 -4.24 -27.91 -11.58
N ALA A 132 -5.24 -28.77 -11.32
CA ALA A 132 -6.51 -28.32 -10.76
C ALA A 132 -6.33 -27.74 -9.33
N SER A 133 -5.43 -28.31 -8.54
CA SER A 133 -5.05 -27.81 -7.21
C SER A 133 -4.36 -26.44 -7.29
N ASP A 134 -3.49 -26.20 -8.27
CA ASP A 134 -2.91 -24.87 -8.51
C ASP A 134 -3.97 -23.83 -8.82
N THR A 135 -5.06 -24.22 -9.48
CA THR A 135 -6.15 -23.29 -9.78
C THR A 135 -6.86 -22.84 -8.52
N GLN A 136 -7.17 -23.76 -7.62
CA GLN A 136 -7.77 -23.42 -6.33
C GLN A 136 -6.80 -22.63 -5.44
N LEU A 137 -5.51 -23.03 -5.40
CA LEU A 137 -4.48 -22.32 -4.67
C LEU A 137 -4.34 -20.87 -5.16
N PHE A 138 -4.24 -20.65 -6.46
CA PHE A 138 -4.07 -19.32 -7.03
C PHE A 138 -5.27 -18.43 -6.74
N GLN A 139 -6.50 -18.94 -6.84
CA GLN A 139 -7.68 -18.18 -6.43
C GLN A 139 -7.63 -17.81 -4.95
N GLY A 140 -7.25 -18.75 -4.08
CA GLY A 140 -7.07 -18.49 -2.65
C GLY A 140 -5.98 -17.46 -2.34
N LEU A 141 -4.90 -17.42 -3.12
CA LEU A 141 -3.83 -16.42 -2.96
C LEU A 141 -4.25 -15.05 -3.47
N LEU A 142 -5.00 -14.99 -4.58
CA LEU A 142 -5.57 -13.75 -5.10
C LEU A 142 -6.54 -13.11 -4.08
N ILE A 143 -7.41 -13.91 -3.47
CA ILE A 143 -8.32 -13.44 -2.41
C ILE A 143 -7.52 -12.90 -1.23
N ARG A 144 -6.49 -13.62 -0.77
CA ARG A 144 -5.60 -13.16 0.31
C ARG A 144 -4.93 -11.82 -0.02
N CYS A 145 -4.44 -11.61 -1.24
CA CYS A 145 -3.88 -10.32 -1.67
C CYS A 145 -4.89 -9.17 -1.61
N VAL A 146 -6.15 -9.43 -1.98
CA VAL A 146 -7.24 -8.44 -1.89
C VAL A 146 -7.54 -8.12 -0.44
N VAL A 147 -7.74 -9.14 0.40
CA VAL A 147 -8.04 -8.96 1.82
C VAL A 147 -6.93 -8.19 2.53
N GLN A 148 -5.66 -8.51 2.24
CA GLN A 148 -4.51 -7.76 2.76
C GLN A 148 -4.55 -6.27 2.39
N LEU A 149 -4.83 -5.96 1.11
CA LEU A 149 -4.92 -4.57 0.68
C LEU A 149 -6.11 -3.84 1.32
N GLU A 150 -7.25 -4.50 1.43
CA GLU A 150 -8.42 -3.95 2.12
C GLU A 150 -8.15 -3.71 3.61
N LEU A 151 -7.44 -4.60 4.29
CA LEU A 151 -7.06 -4.42 5.69
C LEU A 151 -6.12 -3.22 5.89
N ILE A 152 -5.14 -3.03 5.00
CA ILE A 152 -4.28 -1.83 5.03
C ILE A 152 -5.15 -0.56 4.94
N GLN A 153 -6.08 -0.51 3.99
CA GLN A 153 -6.97 0.63 3.82
C GLN A 153 -7.91 0.82 5.02
N THR A 154 -8.42 -0.27 5.59
CA THR A 154 -9.28 -0.22 6.78
C THR A 154 -8.53 0.31 8.00
N ILE A 155 -7.27 -0.09 8.21
CA ILE A 155 -6.45 0.50 9.27
C ILE A 155 -6.25 2.00 9.03
N ASP A 156 -5.90 2.41 7.82
CA ASP A 156 -5.73 3.83 7.44
C ASP A 156 -7.02 4.63 7.70
N ASN A 157 -8.16 4.12 7.25
CA ASN A 157 -9.47 4.76 7.42
C ASN A 157 -9.93 4.80 8.87
N ILE A 158 -9.67 3.76 9.67
CA ILE A 158 -10.02 3.76 11.09
C ILE A 158 -9.17 4.78 11.83
N VAL A 159 -7.86 4.80 11.61
CA VAL A 159 -6.95 5.69 12.34
C VAL A 159 -7.16 7.16 11.93
N PHE A 160 -7.29 7.44 10.64
CA PHE A 160 -7.27 8.80 10.09
C PHE A 160 -8.60 9.31 9.55
N PHE A 161 -9.66 8.50 9.59
CA PHE A 161 -10.93 8.73 8.89
C PHE A 161 -10.83 8.52 7.37
N PRO A 162 -11.89 8.00 6.71
CA PRO A 162 -11.90 7.77 5.27
C PRO A 162 -11.57 9.03 4.47
N ALA A 163 -10.77 8.83 3.41
CA ALA A 163 -10.31 9.87 2.48
C ALA A 163 -9.36 10.95 3.05
N THR A 164 -9.16 11.06 4.36
CA THR A 164 -8.21 12.00 4.96
C THR A 164 -6.79 11.80 4.43
N SER A 165 -6.28 10.56 4.44
CA SER A 165 -4.95 10.23 3.94
C SER A 165 -4.77 10.56 2.45
N ARG A 166 -5.83 10.40 1.64
CA ARG A 166 -5.80 10.76 0.20
C ARG A 166 -5.80 12.27 -0.02
N ARG A 167 -6.54 13.02 0.81
CA ARG A 167 -6.52 14.48 0.79
C ARG A 167 -5.13 14.99 1.18
N GLU A 168 -4.53 14.43 2.23
CA GLU A 168 -3.17 14.76 2.65
C GLU A 168 -2.14 14.51 1.54
N ASP A 169 -2.22 13.39 0.82
CA ASP A 169 -1.34 13.12 -0.31
C ASP A 169 -1.49 14.14 -1.45
N ALA A 170 -2.72 14.61 -1.70
CA ALA A 170 -2.99 15.66 -2.69
C ALA A 170 -2.45 17.03 -2.24
N GLU A 171 -2.59 17.38 -0.96
CA GLU A 171 -2.03 18.59 -0.37
C GLU A 171 -0.49 18.57 -0.40
N ASN A 172 0.12 17.44 -0.04
CA ASN A 172 1.56 17.22 -0.12
C ASN A 172 2.08 17.44 -1.55
N LEU A 173 1.36 16.92 -2.55
CA LEU A 173 1.69 17.14 -3.96
C LEU A 173 1.56 18.61 -4.36
N ALA A 174 0.49 19.29 -3.95
CA ALA A 174 0.29 20.72 -4.25
C ALA A 174 1.40 21.60 -3.64
N VAL A 175 1.77 21.35 -2.38
CA VAL A 175 2.87 22.04 -1.69
C VAL A 175 4.21 21.82 -2.39
N ALA A 176 4.44 20.61 -2.94
CA ALA A 176 5.65 20.29 -3.69
C ALA A 176 5.70 21.00 -5.06
N GLN A 177 4.54 21.22 -5.69
CA GLN A 177 4.40 21.94 -6.97
C GLN A 177 4.52 23.47 -6.85
N GLY A 178 4.56 24.02 -5.63
CA GLY A 178 4.89 25.42 -5.41
C GLY A 178 3.73 26.40 -5.54
N THR A 179 2.48 25.92 -5.46
CA THR A 179 1.31 26.82 -5.31
C THR A 179 1.28 27.54 -3.95
N ASP A 180 2.12 27.11 -2.99
CA ASP A 180 2.17 27.60 -1.61
C ASP A 180 3.62 27.54 -1.06
N ALA A 181 4.55 28.26 -1.70
CA ALA A 181 5.98 28.19 -1.39
C ALA A 181 6.36 28.70 0.02
N ASP A 182 5.52 29.54 0.63
CA ASP A 182 5.74 30.15 1.96
C ASP A 182 5.00 29.43 3.11
N THR A 183 4.19 28.42 2.83
CA THR A 183 3.20 27.87 3.80
C THR A 183 3.61 26.56 4.47
N LEU A 184 4.80 26.02 4.17
CA LEU A 184 5.32 24.82 4.85
C LEU A 184 5.58 25.03 6.36
N SER A 185 5.61 26.29 6.81
CA SER A 185 5.77 26.68 8.21
C SER A 185 4.47 26.67 9.03
N GLU A 186 3.28 26.65 8.41
CA GLU A 186 2.03 27.01 9.12
C GLU A 186 0.87 25.99 9.06
N SER A 187 0.89 24.99 8.17
CA SER A 187 -0.27 24.09 8.00
C SER A 187 -0.31 22.93 8.98
N SER A 188 -0.39 23.18 10.29
CA SER A 188 -0.60 22.21 11.40
C SER A 188 -1.39 20.96 10.98
N TYR A 189 -1.03 19.78 11.51
CA TYR A 189 -1.76 18.53 11.24
C TYR A 189 -3.28 18.74 11.33
N PRO A 190 -4.12 18.11 10.47
CA PRO A 190 -5.59 18.20 10.54
C PRO A 190 -6.23 17.56 11.79
N GLY A 191 -5.47 17.39 12.87
CA GLY A 191 -5.95 17.02 14.20
C GLY A 191 -5.80 18.14 15.24
N ASP A 192 -5.17 19.27 14.89
CA ASP A 192 -4.92 20.40 15.79
C ASP A 192 -5.92 21.55 15.52
N HIS A 193 -7.20 21.27 15.68
CA HIS A 193 -8.25 22.30 15.62
C HIS A 193 -8.34 23.06 16.93
N ASN A 194 -7.39 23.97 17.14
CA ASN A 194 -7.62 25.19 17.93
C ASN A 194 -7.50 26.46 17.07
N SER A 195 -7.50 26.34 15.74
CA SER A 195 -7.58 27.50 14.85
C SER A 195 -9.04 27.88 14.57
N THR A 196 -9.44 28.98 15.21
CA THR A 196 -10.59 29.82 14.89
C THR A 196 -10.58 30.24 13.42
N THR A 197 -11.21 29.46 12.54
CA THR A 197 -11.80 29.99 11.32
C THR A 197 -13.31 30.06 11.51
N SER A 198 -13.77 31.23 11.97
CA SER A 198 -15.17 31.64 11.95
C SER A 198 -15.67 31.63 10.50
N GLY A 199 -16.22 30.50 10.07
CA GLY A 199 -16.85 30.30 8.77
C GLY A 199 -18.06 29.39 8.94
N VAL A 200 -19.19 30.04 9.24
CA VAL A 200 -20.59 29.57 9.19
C VAL A 200 -20.81 28.10 8.75
N GLY A 201 -21.24 27.27 9.71
CA GLY A 201 -22.16 26.15 9.48
C GLY A 201 -21.57 24.75 9.36
N GLY A 202 -21.63 23.98 10.45
CA GLY A 202 -21.52 22.52 10.42
C GLY A 202 -20.81 21.95 11.63
N ASN A 203 -21.48 21.08 12.38
CA ASN A 203 -21.00 20.38 13.56
C ASN A 203 -19.91 19.31 13.26
N SER A 204 -19.14 19.51 12.18
CA SER A 204 -18.41 18.47 11.44
C SER A 204 -16.95 18.28 11.89
N GLY A 205 -16.41 19.13 12.77
CA GLY A 205 -14.98 19.15 13.10
C GLY A 205 -14.49 18.00 14.00
N VAL A 206 -15.39 17.24 14.61
CA VAL A 206 -15.06 16.09 15.49
C VAL A 206 -15.26 14.75 14.74
N GLU A 207 -16.20 14.70 13.79
CA GLU A 207 -16.57 13.46 13.10
C GLU A 207 -15.51 13.00 12.08
N ASP A 208 -14.69 13.93 11.56
CA ASP A 208 -13.65 13.66 10.55
C ASP A 208 -12.25 13.35 11.14
N GLN A 209 -12.09 13.20 12.46
CA GLN A 209 -10.76 13.04 13.10
C GLN A 209 -10.21 11.60 13.14
N GLY A 210 -11.04 10.63 12.76
CA GLY A 210 -10.72 9.21 12.86
C GLY A 210 -10.66 8.73 14.31
N MET A 211 -10.19 7.50 14.52
CA MET A 211 -10.17 6.85 15.84
C MET A 211 -8.81 6.93 16.53
N TYR A 212 -7.84 7.66 15.96
CA TYR A 212 -6.50 7.82 16.53
C TYR A 212 -6.50 8.22 18.02
N GLN A 213 -7.35 9.17 18.43
CA GLN A 213 -7.42 9.66 19.82
C GLN A 213 -7.93 8.59 20.80
N HIS A 214 -8.64 7.57 20.31
CA HIS A 214 -9.17 6.48 21.11
C HIS A 214 -8.23 5.27 21.19
N LEU A 215 -7.14 5.26 20.41
CA LEU A 215 -6.18 4.17 20.37
C LEU A 215 -4.97 4.46 21.26
N THR A 216 -4.52 3.46 22.04
CA THR A 216 -3.31 3.58 22.85
C THR A 216 -2.05 3.58 21.97
N CYS A 217 -0.91 4.05 22.50
CA CYS A 217 0.36 3.96 21.77
C CYS A 217 0.70 2.52 21.39
N GLY A 218 0.45 1.56 22.29
CA GLY A 218 0.68 0.14 22.03
C GLY A 218 -0.18 -0.41 20.89
N GLN A 219 -1.46 -0.04 20.81
CA GLN A 219 -2.34 -0.44 19.70
C GLN A 219 -1.90 0.18 18.36
N LEU A 220 -1.49 1.45 18.35
CA LEU A 220 -0.96 2.10 17.14
C LEU A 220 0.36 1.46 16.68
N LEU A 221 1.25 1.12 17.62
CA LEU A 221 2.50 0.42 17.30
C LEU A 221 2.26 -1.03 16.85
N MET A 222 1.23 -1.70 17.35
CA MET A 222 0.78 -2.98 16.83
C MET A 222 0.37 -2.88 15.36
N PHE A 223 -0.39 -1.83 14.98
CA PHE A 223 -0.71 -1.58 13.58
C PHE A 223 0.53 -1.26 12.73
N VAL A 224 1.49 -0.49 13.27
CA VAL A 224 2.79 -0.26 12.62
C VAL A 224 3.48 -1.59 12.33
N ASP A 225 3.54 -2.51 13.28
CA ASP A 225 4.23 -3.79 13.09
C ASP A 225 3.53 -4.71 12.08
N CYS A 226 2.20 -4.72 12.01
CA CYS A 226 1.48 -5.50 11.00
C CYS A 226 1.61 -4.88 9.60
N LEU A 227 1.54 -3.56 9.48
CA LEU A 227 1.76 -2.85 8.21
C LEU A 227 3.19 -3.05 7.71
N MET A 228 4.18 -3.06 8.61
CA MET A 228 5.58 -3.35 8.27
C MET A 228 5.74 -4.78 7.72
N GLN A 229 5.06 -5.77 8.32
CA GLN A 229 5.07 -7.14 7.79
C GLN A 229 4.46 -7.20 6.38
N SER A 230 3.37 -6.47 6.14
CA SER A 230 2.78 -6.34 4.80
C SER A 230 3.78 -5.78 3.79
N HIS A 231 4.45 -4.68 4.18
CA HIS A 231 5.39 -3.97 3.34
C HIS A 231 6.55 -4.90 2.96
N ARG A 232 7.17 -5.55 3.96
CA ARG A 232 8.30 -6.45 3.76
C ARG A 232 7.93 -7.64 2.88
N PHE A 233 6.76 -8.24 3.10
CA PHE A 233 6.28 -9.32 2.24
C PHE A 233 6.13 -8.87 0.78
N ALA A 234 5.48 -7.72 0.54
CA ALA A 234 5.28 -7.18 -0.79
C ALA A 234 6.61 -6.80 -1.47
N LYS A 235 7.53 -6.17 -0.72
CA LYS A 235 8.91 -5.86 -1.13
C LYS A 235 9.67 -7.11 -1.55
N SER A 236 9.65 -8.17 -0.74
CA SER A 236 10.28 -9.45 -1.07
C SER A 236 9.70 -10.08 -2.33
N PHE A 237 8.37 -10.03 -2.50
CA PHE A 237 7.71 -10.56 -3.69
C PHE A 237 8.05 -9.74 -4.94
N ASN A 238 8.03 -8.42 -4.86
CA ASN A 238 8.27 -7.52 -5.99
C ASN A 238 9.72 -7.61 -6.49
N SER A 239 10.66 -7.75 -5.55
CA SER A 239 12.10 -7.88 -5.83
C SER A 239 12.49 -9.28 -6.33
N ASN A 240 11.66 -10.29 -6.08
CA ASN A 240 11.90 -11.65 -6.57
C ASN A 240 11.40 -11.82 -8.02
N HIS A 241 12.21 -11.36 -8.97
CA HIS A 241 11.88 -11.42 -10.40
C HIS A 241 11.67 -12.85 -10.92
N GLU A 242 12.41 -13.83 -10.39
CA GLU A 242 12.32 -15.25 -10.76
C GLU A 242 10.97 -15.83 -10.34
N GLN A 243 10.60 -15.66 -9.07
CA GLN A 243 9.33 -16.15 -8.54
C GLN A 243 8.13 -15.52 -9.25
N ARG A 244 8.19 -14.20 -9.51
CA ARG A 244 7.17 -13.51 -10.31
C ARG A 244 7.08 -14.06 -11.74
N ASN A 245 8.20 -14.42 -12.35
CA ASN A 245 8.23 -15.03 -13.68
C ASN A 245 7.63 -16.44 -13.68
N LEU A 246 7.90 -17.25 -12.65
CA LEU A 246 7.31 -18.59 -12.50
C LEU A 246 5.78 -18.51 -12.39
N LEU A 247 5.27 -17.67 -11.48
CA LEU A 247 3.82 -17.47 -11.31
C LEU A 247 3.16 -16.91 -12.57
N TRP A 248 3.83 -15.98 -13.26
CA TRP A 248 3.33 -15.43 -14.53
C TRP A 248 3.23 -16.52 -15.61
N LYS A 249 4.27 -17.34 -15.79
CA LYS A 249 4.28 -18.47 -16.74
C LYS A 249 3.23 -19.54 -16.38
N ALA A 250 2.95 -19.72 -15.10
CA ALA A 250 1.90 -20.62 -14.59
C ALA A 250 0.48 -20.03 -14.71
N GLY A 251 0.33 -18.80 -15.19
CA GLY A 251 -0.97 -18.16 -15.39
C GLY A 251 -1.64 -17.70 -14.09
N PHE A 252 -0.85 -17.35 -13.05
CA PHE A 252 -1.36 -16.87 -11.77
C PHE A 252 -2.33 -15.70 -11.90
N LYS A 253 -2.01 -14.69 -12.72
CA LYS A 253 -2.85 -13.49 -12.93
C LYS A 253 -3.02 -13.13 -14.42
N GLY A 254 -3.38 -14.12 -15.22
CA GLY A 254 -3.64 -13.93 -16.64
C GLY A 254 -2.41 -13.46 -17.41
N LYS A 255 -2.54 -12.38 -18.20
CA LYS A 255 -1.49 -11.94 -19.14
C LYS A 255 -0.39 -11.08 -18.51
N ALA A 256 -0.63 -10.44 -17.37
CA ALA A 256 0.33 -9.50 -16.77
C ALA A 256 1.18 -10.17 -15.69
N LYS A 257 2.46 -9.79 -15.62
CA LYS A 257 3.36 -10.24 -14.55
C LYS A 257 2.85 -9.70 -13.20
N PRO A 258 2.56 -10.57 -12.21
CA PRO A 258 1.97 -10.12 -10.95
C PRO A 258 2.94 -9.24 -10.17
N ASN A 259 2.42 -8.22 -9.47
CA ASN A 259 3.17 -7.39 -8.51
C ASN A 259 2.26 -6.94 -7.36
N LEU A 260 2.84 -6.64 -6.21
CA LEU A 260 2.17 -6.16 -5.02
C LEU A 260 2.54 -4.70 -4.73
N LEU A 261 2.75 -3.89 -5.77
CA LEU A 261 3.22 -2.50 -5.61
C LEU A 261 2.28 -1.67 -4.73
N LYS A 262 0.96 -1.87 -4.83
CA LYS A 262 -0.01 -1.18 -3.96
C LYS A 262 0.09 -1.62 -2.51
N GLN A 263 0.21 -2.91 -2.22
CA GLN A 263 0.43 -3.36 -0.84
C GLN A 263 1.74 -2.78 -0.30
N GLU A 264 2.82 -2.83 -1.09
CA GLU A 264 4.12 -2.31 -0.71
C GLU A 264 4.05 -0.81 -0.36
N THR A 265 3.44 0.00 -1.22
CA THR A 265 3.42 1.46 -1.03
C THR A 265 2.37 1.92 -0.04
N GLN A 266 1.16 1.36 -0.05
CA GLN A 266 0.08 1.79 0.84
C GLN A 266 0.31 1.36 2.30
N SER A 267 0.88 0.18 2.53
CA SER A 267 1.23 -0.24 3.90
C SER A 267 2.29 0.67 4.51
N LEU A 268 3.33 1.00 3.74
CA LEU A 268 4.39 1.90 4.19
C LEU A 268 3.88 3.34 4.39
N ALA A 269 2.99 3.83 3.52
CA ALA A 269 2.38 5.15 3.67
C ALA A 269 1.53 5.24 4.95
N CYS A 270 0.65 4.26 5.20
CA CYS A 270 -0.16 4.20 6.41
C CYS A 270 0.72 4.14 7.67
N LEU A 271 1.75 3.29 7.65
CA LEU A 271 2.73 3.17 8.73
C LEU A 271 3.45 4.49 9.00
N PHE A 272 3.92 5.18 7.95
CA PHE A 272 4.56 6.49 8.09
C PHE A 272 3.62 7.50 8.72
N ARG A 273 2.36 7.58 8.29
CA ARG A 273 1.39 8.51 8.89
C ARG A 273 1.19 8.23 10.37
N ILE A 274 1.13 6.95 10.78
CA ILE A 274 1.01 6.58 12.20
C ILE A 274 2.25 7.04 12.99
N LEU A 275 3.45 6.69 12.52
CA LEU A 275 4.69 7.02 13.23
C LEU A 275 4.94 8.54 13.30
N PHE A 276 4.75 9.25 12.18
CA PHE A 276 4.90 10.72 12.17
C PHE A 276 3.87 11.40 13.06
N ARG A 277 2.61 10.94 13.08
CA ARG A 277 1.58 11.48 13.98
C ARG A 277 1.89 11.20 15.44
N LEU A 278 2.29 9.97 15.79
CA LEU A 278 2.74 9.61 17.16
C LEU A 278 3.91 10.48 17.61
N TYR A 279 4.87 10.72 16.72
CA TYR A 279 6.06 11.51 17.03
C TYR A 279 5.73 12.99 17.19
N ASP A 280 4.74 13.53 16.47
CA ASP A 280 4.34 14.93 16.60
C ASP A 280 3.36 15.20 17.76
N ASP A 281 2.67 14.16 18.24
CA ASP A 281 1.61 14.27 19.26
C ASP A 281 2.16 14.60 20.67
N PRO A 282 1.90 15.80 21.21
CA PRO A 282 2.37 16.20 22.54
C PRO A 282 1.74 15.42 23.69
N ALA A 283 0.60 14.75 23.48
CA ALA A 283 -0.04 13.90 24.49
C ALA A 283 0.67 12.55 24.64
N ARG A 284 1.57 12.20 23.71
CA ARG A 284 2.27 10.90 23.65
C ARG A 284 3.78 11.01 23.82
N LYS A 285 4.22 12.09 24.48
CA LYS A 285 5.64 12.42 24.71
C LYS A 285 6.46 11.27 25.30
N ASP A 286 5.87 10.51 26.20
CA ASP A 286 6.56 9.42 26.89
C ASP A 286 6.96 8.29 25.93
N SER A 287 6.26 8.13 24.81
CA SER A 287 6.58 7.14 23.76
C SER A 287 7.51 7.68 22.68
N TRP A 288 7.83 8.99 22.67
CA TRP A 288 8.64 9.59 21.61
C TRP A 288 10.01 8.95 21.40
N PRO A 289 10.78 8.53 22.42
CA PRO A 289 12.07 7.87 22.20
C PRO A 289 11.95 6.56 21.39
N GLU A 290 10.96 5.73 21.73
CA GLU A 290 10.68 4.48 21.01
C GLU A 290 10.23 4.77 19.57
N VAL A 291 9.31 5.73 19.41
CA VAL A 291 8.78 6.13 18.10
C VAL A 291 9.88 6.73 17.22
N GLU A 292 10.76 7.57 17.77
CA GLU A 292 11.90 8.16 17.06
C GLU A 292 12.84 7.09 16.53
N GLN A 293 13.23 6.13 17.39
CA GLN A 293 14.10 5.03 17.00
C GLN A 293 13.47 4.19 15.87
N LYS A 294 12.18 3.86 16.00
CA LYS A 294 11.46 3.10 14.97
C LYS A 294 11.36 3.90 13.66
N LEU A 295 11.00 5.18 13.74
CA LEU A 295 10.87 6.07 12.58
C LEU A 295 12.21 6.24 11.84
N LEU A 296 13.32 6.43 12.56
CA LEU A 296 14.67 6.47 12.00
C LEU A 296 14.98 5.21 11.19
N GLY A 297 14.77 4.04 11.79
CA GLY A 297 15.04 2.76 11.14
C GLY A 297 14.18 2.54 9.90
N VAL A 298 12.88 2.82 9.97
CA VAL A 298 11.97 2.60 8.84
C VAL A 298 12.23 3.57 7.69
N CYS A 299 12.43 4.87 7.97
CA CYS A 299 12.74 5.83 6.94
C CYS A 299 14.08 5.53 6.25
N GLN A 300 15.10 5.11 7.03
CA GLN A 300 16.38 4.70 6.47
C GLN A 300 16.23 3.47 5.56
N GLU A 301 15.57 2.40 6.04
CA GLU A 301 15.32 1.19 5.24
C GLU A 301 14.54 1.52 3.94
N ALA A 302 13.57 2.44 4.01
CA ALA A 302 12.79 2.87 2.86
C ALA A 302 13.63 3.64 1.83
N LEU A 303 14.48 4.58 2.27
CA LEU A 303 15.36 5.34 1.39
C LEU A 303 16.43 4.43 0.75
N GLU A 304 17.06 3.56 1.53
CA GLU A 304 18.01 2.56 1.02
C GLU A 304 17.35 1.65 -0.03
N TYR A 305 16.13 1.19 0.24
CA TYR A 305 15.40 0.37 -0.72
C TYR A 305 15.06 1.14 -1.99
N PHE A 306 14.58 2.39 -1.90
CA PHE A 306 14.31 3.24 -3.06
C PHE A 306 15.54 3.39 -3.96
N LEU A 307 16.72 3.64 -3.38
CA LEU A 307 17.98 3.77 -4.12
C LEU A 307 18.40 2.45 -4.82
N SER A 308 18.02 1.30 -4.25
CA SER A 308 18.30 -0.01 -4.82
C SER A 308 17.35 -0.43 -5.95
N LEU A 309 16.22 0.27 -6.13
CA LEU A 309 15.24 -0.07 -7.16
C LEU A 309 15.87 0.07 -8.55
N GLN A 310 15.73 -0.95 -9.39
CA GLN A 310 16.25 -0.93 -10.77
C GLN A 310 15.22 -0.42 -11.76
N SER A 311 13.93 -0.68 -11.51
CA SER A 311 12.83 -0.29 -12.39
C SER A 311 12.40 1.16 -12.17
N GLU A 312 12.32 1.93 -13.24
CA GLU A 312 11.78 3.29 -13.23
C GLU A 312 10.31 3.32 -12.85
N SER A 313 9.49 2.39 -13.38
CA SER A 313 8.06 2.27 -13.02
C SER A 313 7.86 2.01 -11.52
N HIS A 314 8.74 1.23 -10.91
CA HIS A 314 8.72 0.96 -9.46
C HIS A 314 9.10 2.22 -8.68
N ARG A 315 10.15 2.95 -9.10
CA ARG A 315 10.50 4.25 -8.50
C ARG A 315 9.38 5.27 -8.63
N GLU A 316 8.68 5.32 -9.76
CA GLU A 316 7.53 6.22 -9.94
C GLU A 316 6.38 5.90 -8.98
N ALA A 317 6.13 4.61 -8.72
CA ALA A 317 5.13 4.18 -7.73
C ALA A 317 5.48 4.64 -6.30
N TRP A 318 6.76 4.90 -6.02
CA TRP A 318 7.27 5.41 -4.75
C TRP A 318 7.24 6.93 -4.61
N ALA A 319 6.84 7.67 -5.64
CA ALA A 319 6.89 9.13 -5.63
C ALA A 319 6.12 9.76 -4.46
N SER A 320 4.90 9.28 -4.16
CA SER A 320 4.09 9.80 -3.05
C SER A 320 4.69 9.47 -1.68
N LEU A 321 5.35 8.33 -1.53
CA LEU A 321 6.06 7.96 -0.29
C LEU A 321 7.22 8.90 -0.01
N LEU A 322 8.01 9.22 -1.03
CA LEU A 322 9.13 10.15 -0.88
C LEU A 322 8.64 11.56 -0.53
N LEU A 323 7.56 12.02 -1.17
CA LEU A 323 6.94 13.30 -0.81
C LEU A 323 6.45 13.30 0.64
N LEU A 324 5.71 12.28 1.06
CA LEU A 324 5.24 12.13 2.44
C LEU A 324 6.41 12.18 3.43
N LEU A 325 7.45 11.37 3.22
CA LEU A 325 8.63 11.34 4.10
C LEU A 325 9.32 12.70 4.17
N LEU A 326 9.65 13.28 3.01
CA LEU A 326 10.40 14.53 2.95
C LEU A 326 9.61 15.69 3.58
N ILE A 327 8.33 15.82 3.24
CA ILE A 327 7.48 16.89 3.80
C ILE A 327 7.34 16.73 5.31
N ARG A 328 7.09 15.52 5.81
CA ARG A 328 6.96 15.27 7.24
C ARG A 328 8.25 15.59 7.99
N VAL A 329 9.42 15.22 7.45
CA VAL A 329 10.72 15.57 8.04
C VAL A 329 10.97 17.08 8.00
N ILE A 330 10.74 17.74 6.85
CA ILE A 330 10.89 19.20 6.67
C ILE A 330 9.98 19.99 7.61
N ARG A 331 8.92 19.40 8.15
CA ARG A 331 7.99 20.10 9.04
C ARG A 331 8.23 19.88 10.54
N MET A 332 9.13 18.97 10.91
CA MET A 332 9.48 18.75 12.32
C MET A 332 10.12 19.98 12.95
N SER A 333 10.14 20.07 14.27
CA SER A 333 10.95 21.07 14.98
C SER A 333 12.44 20.94 14.63
N ASP A 334 13.21 22.03 14.77
CA ASP A 334 14.63 22.06 14.41
C ASP A 334 15.46 20.97 15.10
N GLN A 335 15.17 20.67 16.37
CA GLN A 335 15.88 19.63 17.11
C GLN A 335 15.67 18.24 16.50
N ARG A 336 14.45 17.92 16.11
CA ARG A 336 14.10 16.63 15.51
C ARG A 336 14.56 16.54 14.07
N PHE A 337 14.41 17.66 13.33
CA PHE A 337 14.94 17.78 11.99
C PHE A 337 16.44 17.51 11.97
N LYS A 338 17.23 18.00 12.94
CA LYS A 338 18.66 17.66 13.03
C LYS A 338 18.90 16.16 13.11
N VAL A 339 18.21 15.45 14.01
CA VAL A 339 18.36 14.00 14.19
C VAL A 339 18.06 13.25 12.89
N HIS A 340 16.90 13.51 12.29
CA HIS A 340 16.48 12.84 11.06
C HIS A 340 17.31 13.25 9.85
N ALA A 341 17.61 14.55 9.70
CA ALA A 341 18.40 15.03 8.57
C ALA A 341 19.82 14.47 8.59
N SER A 342 20.45 14.38 9.77
CA SER A 342 21.76 13.75 9.90
C SER A 342 21.74 12.27 9.53
N ALA A 343 20.67 11.54 9.87
CA ALA A 343 20.54 10.12 9.51
C ALA A 343 20.34 9.90 8.00
N TYR A 344 19.61 10.80 7.33
CA TYR A 344 19.20 10.59 5.93
C TYR A 344 20.08 11.34 4.91
N TYR A 345 20.93 12.27 5.35
CA TYR A 345 21.65 13.20 4.49
C TYR A 345 22.34 12.51 3.31
N HIS A 346 23.14 11.47 3.59
CA HIS A 346 23.88 10.77 2.53
C HIS A 346 22.94 10.11 1.52
N LEU A 347 21.89 9.43 1.99
CA LEU A 347 20.91 8.77 1.11
C LEU A 347 20.16 9.77 0.24
N LEU A 348 19.82 10.94 0.79
CA LEU A 348 19.16 12.01 0.04
C LEU A 348 20.10 12.68 -0.97
N CYS A 349 21.41 12.72 -0.70
CA CYS A 349 22.41 13.12 -1.69
C CYS A 349 22.49 12.11 -2.84
N GLU A 350 22.50 10.80 -2.56
CA GLU A 350 22.49 9.79 -3.62
C GLU A 350 21.20 9.83 -4.44
N ALA A 351 20.06 10.15 -3.81
CA ALA A 351 18.77 10.25 -4.48
C ALA A 351 18.73 11.29 -5.61
N ILE A 352 19.51 12.38 -5.53
CA ILE A 352 19.49 13.45 -6.53
C ILE A 352 20.01 13.02 -7.92
N VAL A 353 20.76 11.91 -7.97
CA VAL A 353 21.35 11.40 -9.21
C VAL A 353 20.30 10.72 -10.09
N PHE A 354 19.18 10.28 -9.50
CA PHE A 354 18.09 9.65 -10.23
C PHE A 354 17.23 10.69 -10.98
N PRO A 355 16.59 10.31 -12.10
CA PRO A 355 15.60 11.15 -12.77
C PRO A 355 14.31 11.20 -11.93
N LEU A 356 14.28 12.08 -10.93
CA LEU A 356 13.15 12.27 -10.04
C LEU A 356 12.10 13.21 -10.64
N LYS A 357 10.83 13.02 -10.25
CA LYS A 357 9.74 13.94 -10.61
C LYS A 357 10.02 15.36 -10.08
N PRO A 358 9.62 16.43 -10.80
CA PRO A 358 9.89 17.81 -10.41
C PRO A 358 9.47 18.15 -8.97
N GLU A 359 8.36 17.59 -8.51
CA GLU A 359 7.81 17.79 -7.16
C GLU A 359 8.74 17.24 -6.07
N ILE A 360 9.35 16.08 -6.33
CA ILE A 360 10.31 15.47 -5.39
C ILE A 360 11.59 16.29 -5.36
N VAL A 361 12.09 16.71 -6.53
CA VAL A 361 13.29 17.57 -6.65
C VAL A 361 13.07 18.90 -5.91
N SER A 362 11.91 19.53 -6.10
CA SER A 362 11.48 20.74 -5.39
C SER A 362 11.50 20.54 -3.87
N THR A 363 10.98 19.42 -3.39
CA THR A 363 10.93 19.09 -1.96
C THR A 363 12.32 18.77 -1.39
N LEU A 364 13.17 18.04 -2.12
CA LEU A 364 14.57 17.80 -1.76
C LEU A 364 15.35 19.12 -1.66
N ARG A 365 15.14 20.05 -2.60
CA ARG A 365 15.74 21.39 -2.53
C ARG A 365 15.34 22.10 -1.23
N LYS A 366 14.06 22.05 -0.84
CA LYS A 366 13.58 22.64 0.42
C LYS A 366 14.24 21.98 1.64
N PHE A 367 14.41 20.65 1.63
CA PHE A 367 15.16 19.92 2.66
C PHE A 367 16.61 20.43 2.78
N PHE A 368 17.35 20.51 1.67
CA PHE A 368 18.75 20.96 1.69
C PHE A 368 18.90 22.43 2.08
N LEU A 369 17.96 23.29 1.66
CA LEU A 369 17.95 24.70 2.10
C LEU A 369 17.70 24.83 3.61
N ARG A 370 16.85 23.97 4.19
CA ARG A 370 16.59 23.95 5.64
C ARG A 370 17.82 23.55 6.45
N LEU A 371 18.74 22.74 5.91
CA LEU A 371 20.00 22.39 6.59
C LEU A 371 20.81 23.65 6.95
N GLY A 372 20.84 24.64 6.05
CA GLY A 372 21.62 25.87 6.20
C GLY A 372 21.45 26.56 7.56
N PRO A 373 20.26 27.12 7.86
CA PRO A 373 20.02 27.81 9.12
C PRO A 373 20.00 26.85 10.32
N VAL A 374 19.41 25.65 10.17
CA VAL A 374 19.23 24.72 11.31
C VAL A 374 20.57 24.18 11.82
N PHE A 375 21.51 23.86 10.93
CA PHE A 375 22.87 23.44 11.28
C PHE A 375 23.87 24.60 11.35
N SER A 376 23.40 25.83 11.19
CA SER A 376 24.23 27.04 11.22
C SER A 376 25.38 27.02 10.20
N ILE A 377 25.15 26.44 9.02
CA ILE A 377 26.08 26.41 7.88
C ILE A 377 26.12 27.80 7.20
N ILE A 378 24.97 28.49 7.17
CA ILE A 378 24.86 29.87 6.67
C ILE A 378 24.61 30.83 7.83
N GLN A 379 25.24 32.00 7.80
CA GLN A 379 24.92 33.06 8.75
C GLN A 379 23.54 33.67 8.42
N PRO A 380 22.73 34.05 9.43
CA PRO A 380 21.52 34.81 9.19
C PRO A 380 21.86 36.06 8.37
N LYS A 381 21.10 36.36 7.31
CA LYS A 381 21.25 37.64 6.60
C LYS A 381 21.11 38.76 7.64
N ALA A 382 22.17 39.55 7.82
CA ALA A 382 22.13 40.74 8.65
C ALA A 382 20.96 41.61 8.20
N SER A 383 20.04 41.91 9.11
CA SER A 383 18.97 42.88 8.86
C SER A 383 19.62 44.19 8.41
N PRO A 384 19.15 44.86 7.35
CA PRO A 384 19.66 46.18 7.04
C PRO A 384 19.40 47.08 8.26
N SER A 385 20.47 47.58 8.85
CA SER A 385 20.41 48.54 9.95
C SER A 385 19.52 49.72 9.51
N PRO A 386 18.55 50.15 10.34
CA PRO A 386 17.71 51.28 10.00
C PRO A 386 18.63 52.47 9.75
N GLN A 387 18.58 53.03 8.54
CA GLN A 387 19.25 54.30 8.24
C GLN A 387 18.60 55.35 9.13
N THR A 388 19.37 55.86 10.08
CA THR A 388 19.03 56.98 10.96
C THR A 388 18.89 58.28 10.21
#